data_AF-A0A846SXG4-F1
#
_entry.id   AF-A0A846SXG4-F1
#
_cell.length_a   1.000
_cell.length_b   1.000
_cell.length_c   1.000
_cell.angle_alpha   90.00
_cell.angle_beta   90.00
_cell.angle_gamma   90.00
#
_symmetry.space_group_name_H-M   'P 1'
#
loop_
_entity.id
_entity.type
_entity.pdbx_description
1 polymer ?
#
loop_
_entity_poly.entity_id
_entity_poly.type
_entity_poly.pdbx_seq_one_letter_code
_entity_poly.pdbx_strand_id
1 'polypeptide(L)'
;MTIAKRANTDNRWMAWIPLLNIVLILRIAKLPWWYVFGLLLIILPFIGPLAVLALYVWWFWIMCEQLQKPGWWGILLVVPFVNLIMLGILAWAE
;
A
#
# COMPACT_ATOMS: atom_id res chain seq x y z
N MET A 1 12.29 4.79 7.91
CA MET A 1 11.70 4.14 6.73
C MET A 1 12.52 4.43 5.49
N THR A 2 13.27 3.45 5.04
CA THR A 2 14.12 3.49 3.85
C THR A 2 13.29 3.49 2.55
N ILE A 3 12.09 2.87 2.56
CA ILE A 3 11.12 2.85 1.44
C ILE A 3 10.67 4.26 1.05
N ALA A 4 10.14 5.05 1.99
CA ALA A 4 9.71 6.42 1.71
C ALA A 4 10.89 7.38 1.41
N LYS A 5 12.11 7.03 1.86
CA LYS A 5 13.35 7.71 1.43
C LYS A 5 13.67 7.40 -0.04
N ARG A 6 13.48 6.14 -0.48
CA ARG A 6 13.62 5.69 -1.87
C ARG A 6 12.50 6.20 -2.78
N ALA A 7 11.28 6.30 -2.24
CA ALA A 7 10.10 6.83 -2.93
C ALA A 7 9.96 8.36 -2.81
N ASN A 8 10.98 9.05 -2.30
CA ASN A 8 11.07 10.51 -2.19
C ASN A 8 9.81 11.17 -1.62
N THR A 9 9.19 10.54 -0.63
CA THR A 9 7.90 10.94 -0.05
C THR A 9 8.12 11.51 1.35
N ASP A 10 7.82 12.80 1.49
CA ASP A 10 7.76 13.45 2.80
C ASP A 10 6.64 12.83 3.65
N ASN A 11 6.90 12.74 4.97
CA ASN A 11 6.02 12.20 6.02
C ASN A 11 6.14 10.71 6.37
N ARG A 12 7.37 10.21 6.55
CA ARG A 12 7.70 8.87 7.08
C ARG A 12 7.01 8.50 8.40
N TRP A 13 6.63 9.48 9.22
CA TRP A 13 5.93 9.25 10.48
C TRP A 13 4.50 8.74 10.28
N MET A 14 3.89 8.98 9.11
CA MET A 14 2.52 8.56 8.79
C MET A 14 2.36 7.04 8.79
N ALA A 15 3.43 6.28 8.59
CA ALA A 15 3.36 4.82 8.58
C ALA A 15 3.02 4.20 9.95
N TRP A 16 3.23 4.94 11.05
CA TRP A 16 2.89 4.47 12.40
C TRP A 16 1.40 4.58 12.71
N ILE A 17 0.63 5.34 11.90
CA ILE A 17 -0.80 5.53 12.09
C ILE A 17 -1.53 4.78 10.96
N PRO A 18 -2.34 3.74 11.25
CA PRO A 18 -2.92 2.87 10.23
C PRO A 18 -3.63 3.60 9.08
N LEU A 19 -4.44 4.62 9.40
CA LEU A 19 -5.15 5.43 8.40
C LEU A 19 -4.20 6.27 7.54
N LEU A 20 -3.17 6.86 8.14
CA LEU A 20 -2.19 7.66 7.41
C LEU A 20 -1.22 6.78 6.61
N ASN A 21 -1.02 5.53 7.00
CA ASN A 21 -0.24 4.56 6.24
C ASN A 21 -0.89 4.28 4.86
N ILE A 22 -2.23 4.23 4.79
CA ILE A 22 -2.95 4.09 3.52
C ILE A 22 -2.67 5.29 2.61
N VAL A 23 -2.74 6.51 3.15
CA VAL A 23 -2.42 7.73 2.40
C VAL A 23 -0.97 7.72 1.93
N LEU A 24 -0.05 7.22 2.76
CA LEU A 24 1.36 7.09 2.41
C LEU A 24 1.57 6.07 1.27
N ILE A 25 0.90 4.92 1.29
CA ILE A 25 0.92 3.94 0.19
C ILE A 25 0.43 4.59 -1.11
N LEU A 26 -0.70 5.30 -1.07
CA LEU A 26 -1.23 6.02 -2.24
C LEU A 26 -0.24 7.06 -2.79
N ARG A 27 0.43 7.82 -1.91
CA ARG A 27 1.45 8.79 -2.31
C ARG A 27 2.65 8.12 -2.98
N ILE A 28 3.14 7.00 -2.42
CA ILE A 28 4.23 6.23 -3.02
C ILE A 28 3.81 5.67 -4.39
N ALA A 29 2.57 5.18 -4.49
CA ALA A 29 1.96 4.72 -5.73
C ALA A 29 1.65 5.85 -6.73
N LYS A 30 1.91 7.13 -6.38
CA LYS A 30 1.53 8.33 -7.16
C LYS A 30 0.04 8.39 -7.50
N LEU A 31 -0.78 7.80 -6.64
CA LEU A 31 -2.23 7.82 -6.75
C LEU A 31 -2.81 9.02 -5.98
N PRO A 32 -3.91 9.62 -6.47
CA PRO A 32 -4.64 10.64 -5.75
C PRO A 32 -5.11 10.19 -4.36
N TRP A 33 -5.12 11.10 -3.39
CA TRP A 33 -5.56 10.81 -2.03
C TRP A 33 -7.05 10.43 -1.92
N TRP A 34 -7.88 10.84 -2.88
CA TRP A 34 -9.32 10.54 -2.88
C TRP A 34 -9.61 9.04 -3.06
N TYR A 35 -8.64 8.22 -3.46
CA TYR A 35 -8.82 6.76 -3.51
C TYR A 35 -9.12 6.16 -2.13
N VAL A 36 -8.80 6.84 -1.03
CA VAL A 36 -9.22 6.45 0.32
C VAL A 36 -10.75 6.33 0.44
N PHE A 37 -11.53 7.11 -0.31
CA PHE A 37 -12.99 6.97 -0.33
C PHE A 37 -13.47 5.62 -0.88
N GLY A 38 -12.62 4.90 -1.63
CA GLY A 38 -12.90 3.52 -2.04
C GLY A 38 -13.09 2.56 -0.86
N LEU A 39 -12.58 2.89 0.34
CA LEU A 39 -12.84 2.11 1.56
C LEU A 39 -14.32 2.15 1.98
N LEU A 40 -15.10 3.15 1.56
CA LEU A 40 -16.53 3.22 1.81
C LEU A 40 -17.31 2.07 1.15
N LEU A 41 -16.71 1.37 0.18
CA LEU A 41 -17.30 0.18 -0.41
C LEU A 41 -17.57 -0.92 0.63
N ILE A 42 -16.85 -0.92 1.76
CA ILE A 42 -17.07 -1.88 2.86
C ILE A 42 -18.49 -1.82 3.45
N ILE A 43 -19.22 -0.72 3.23
CA ILE A 43 -20.61 -0.54 3.68
C ILE A 43 -21.54 -1.55 2.97
N LEU A 44 -21.20 -1.97 1.74
CA LEU A 44 -21.96 -2.99 1.03
C LEU A 44 -21.67 -4.38 1.61
N PRO A 45 -22.66 -5.07 2.19
CA PRO A 45 -22.44 -6.41 2.73
C PRO A 45 -22.05 -7.38 1.59
N PHE A 46 -21.16 -8.32 1.90
CA PHE A 46 -20.60 -9.35 1.00
C PHE A 46 -19.69 -8.85 -0.13
N ILE A 47 -20.17 -7.94 -0.99
CA ILE A 47 -19.43 -7.45 -2.16
C ILE A 47 -18.39 -6.40 -1.75
N GLY A 48 -18.72 -5.56 -0.76
CA GLY A 48 -17.86 -4.49 -0.27
C GLY A 48 -16.48 -4.96 0.17
N PRO A 49 -16.38 -5.95 1.08
CA PRO A 49 -15.09 -6.49 1.51
C PRO A 49 -14.22 -7.02 0.36
N LEU A 50 -14.83 -7.71 -0.62
CA LEU A 50 -14.11 -8.21 -1.80
C LEU A 50 -13.59 -7.07 -2.68
N ALA A 51 -14.40 -6.03 -2.90
CA ALA A 51 -14.00 -4.85 -3.65
C ALA A 51 -12.88 -4.07 -2.97
N VAL A 52 -12.94 -3.90 -1.64
CA VAL A 52 -11.89 -3.24 -0.85
C VAL A 52 -10.59 -4.05 -0.89
N LEU A 53 -10.67 -5.37 -0.79
CA LEU A 53 -9.49 -6.24 -0.90
C LEU A 53 -8.81 -6.08 -2.28
N ALA A 54 -9.59 -6.11 -3.36
CA ALA A 54 -9.08 -5.92 -4.72
C ALA A 54 -8.42 -4.54 -4.91
N LEU A 55 -9.06 -3.48 -4.39
CA LEU A 55 -8.49 -2.12 -4.38
C LEU A 55 -7.17 -2.07 -3.62
N TYR A 56 -7.09 -2.73 -2.46
CA TYR A 56 -5.90 -2.72 -1.61
C TYR A 56 -4.73 -3.45 -2.26
N VAL A 57 -4.98 -4.62 -2.87
CA VAL A 57 -4.00 -5.34 -3.69
C VAL A 57 -3.50 -4.45 -4.83
N TRP A 58 -4.41 -3.77 -5.52
CA TRP A 58 -4.07 -2.90 -6.65
C TRP A 58 -3.20 -1.70 -6.24
N TRP A 59 -3.47 -1.08 -5.09
CA TRP A 59 -2.61 0.00 -4.57
C TRP A 59 -1.20 -0.48 -4.27
N PHE A 60 -1.07 -1.65 -3.63
CA PHE A 60 0.24 -2.24 -3.37
C PHE A 60 0.97 -2.68 -4.64
N TRP A 61 0.22 -3.13 -5.65
CA TRP A 61 0.79 -3.49 -6.95
C TRP A 61 1.45 -2.28 -7.61
N ILE A 62 0.71 -1.17 -7.74
CA ILE A 62 1.24 0.07 -8.32
C ILE A 62 2.40 0.60 -7.47
N MET A 63 2.30 0.52 -6.14
CA MET A 63 3.40 0.88 -5.25
C MET A 63 4.68 0.10 -5.56
N CYS A 64 4.57 -1.22 -5.77
CA CYS A 64 5.72 -2.05 -6.14
C CYS A 64 6.30 -1.67 -7.51
N GLU A 65 5.44 -1.38 -8.49
CA GLU A 65 5.87 -0.92 -9.82
C GLU A 65 6.60 0.43 -9.75
N GLN A 66 6.11 1.37 -8.92
CA GLN A 66 6.80 2.65 -8.67
C GLN A 66 8.15 2.47 -7.98
N LEU A 67 8.31 1.38 -7.22
CA LEU A 67 9.58 0.99 -6.58
C LEU A 67 10.48 0.15 -7.50
N GLN A 68 10.13 -0.01 -8.79
CA GLN A 68 10.85 -0.86 -9.76
C GLN A 68 10.97 -2.33 -9.33
N LYS A 69 9.99 -2.81 -8.56
CA LYS A 69 9.87 -4.21 -8.14
C LYS A 69 8.69 -4.86 -8.86
N PRO A 70 8.66 -6.19 -9.00
CA PRO A 70 7.57 -6.87 -9.69
C PRO A 70 6.22 -6.61 -9.01
N GLY A 71 5.23 -6.12 -9.78
CA GLY A 71 3.93 -5.68 -9.25
C GLY A 71 3.14 -6.76 -8.50
N TRP A 72 3.33 -8.04 -8.86
CA TRP A 72 2.68 -9.17 -8.17
C TRP A 72 3.09 -9.30 -6.69
N TRP A 73 4.22 -8.70 -6.27
CA TRP A 73 4.58 -8.58 -4.85
C TRP A 73 3.53 -7.81 -4.04
N GLY A 74 2.71 -6.98 -4.69
CA GLY A 74 1.58 -6.30 -4.06
C GLY A 74 0.54 -7.25 -3.45
N ILE A 75 0.37 -8.44 -4.02
CA ILE A 75 -0.52 -9.48 -3.47
C ILE A 75 0.04 -10.00 -2.13
N LEU A 76 1.36 -10.19 -2.05
CA LEU A 76 2.03 -10.67 -0.84
C LEU A 76 1.94 -9.68 0.32
N LEU A 77 1.87 -8.38 0.03
CA LEU A 77 1.74 -7.31 1.02
C LEU A 77 0.38 -7.27 1.72
N VAL A 78 -0.64 -7.94 1.18
CA VAL A 78 -1.97 -8.02 1.81
C VAL A 78 -1.99 -9.02 2.98
N VAL A 79 -1.12 -10.04 2.94
CA VAL A 79 -1.02 -11.04 4.01
C VAL A 79 -0.22 -10.47 5.18
N PRO A 80 -0.78 -10.29 6.40
CA PRO A 80 -0.13 -9.52 7.47
C PRO A 80 1.29 -9.99 7.84
N PHE A 81 1.50 -11.30 7.94
CA PHE A 81 2.79 -11.88 8.30
C PHE A 81 3.83 -11.74 7.18
N VAL A 82 3.40 -11.93 5.93
CA VAL A 82 4.26 -11.78 4.76
C VAL A 82 4.57 -10.31 4.50
N ASN A 83 3.63 -9.41 4.79
CA ASN A 83 3.79 -7.96 4.67
C ASN A 83 5.01 -7.46 5.46
N LEU A 84 5.21 -7.92 6.69
CA LEU A 84 6.37 -7.50 7.50
C LEU A 84 7.71 -7.89 6.84
N ILE A 85 7.77 -9.09 6.27
CA ILE A 85 8.96 -9.59 5.56
C ILE A 85 9.16 -8.78 4.27
N MET A 86 8.10 -8.61 3.49
CA MET A 86 8.12 -7.89 2.22
C MET A 86 8.45 -6.41 2.39
N LEU A 87 7.96 -5.75 3.44
CA LEU A 87 8.36 -4.39 3.81
C LEU A 87 9.85 -4.35 4.19
N GLY A 88 10.38 -5.39 4.84
CA GLY A 88 11.81 -5.54 5.06
C GLY A 88 12.59 -5.61 3.74
N ILE A 89 12.16 -6.47 2.81
CA ILE A 89 12.78 -6.61 1.50
C ILE A 89 12.68 -5.29 0.71
N LEU A 90 11.51 -4.67 0.62
CA LEU A 90 11.32 -3.40 -0.09
C LEU A 90 12.11 -2.24 0.53
N ALA A 91 12.35 -2.28 1.85
CA ALA A 91 13.13 -1.28 2.55
C ALA A 91 14.64 -1.45 2.40
N TRP A 92 15.14 -2.68 2.45
CA TRP A 92 16.56 -2.98 2.64
C TRP A 92 17.19 -3.78 1.50
N ALA A 93 16.43 -4.55 0.74
CA ALA A 93 16.94 -5.22 -0.45
C ALA A 93 17.10 -4.18 -1.56
N GLU A 94 18.30 -4.09 -2.13
CA GLU A 94 18.62 -3.23 -3.27
C GLU A 94 17.75 -3.57 -4.49
#